data_AF-A0AAD1WV86-F1
#
_entry.id   AF-A0AAD1WV86-F1
#
_cell.length_a   1.000
_cell.length_b   1.000
_cell.length_c   1.000
_cell.angle_alpha   90.00
_cell.angle_beta   90.00
_cell.angle_gamma   90.00
#
_symmetry.space_group_name_H-M   'P 1'
#
loop_
_entity.id
_entity.type
_entity.pdbx_description
1 polymer ?
#
loop_
_entity_poly.entity_id
_entity_poly.type
_entity_poly.pdbx_seq_one_letter_code
_entity_poly.pdbx_strand_id
1 'polypeptide(L)'
;MFHPQQEQGQPSCRQNTEETDTDSDESEYNKAPDAPLTPHNMQTMLRKATTDIKSHLASELDKRLSGIKEDIESLTSRTNHMEARIKELTTSSQAHSQDSTYLHAKIEAMEESLEDLNNRSQRNNIQIRGLPEAVTMEGLHNVLKGLFKSILPEASAQDLLLYRAHRALRPQGHNGPPAFLRN
;
A
#
# COMPACT_ATOMS: atom_id res chain seq x y z
N MET A 1 -13.27 15.64 -1.29
CA MET A 1 -12.78 15.32 -2.65
C MET A 1 -12.51 16.65 -3.32
N PHE A 2 -11.24 17.05 -3.46
CA PHE A 2 -10.66 18.13 -4.29
C PHE A 2 -9.35 18.60 -3.62
N HIS A 3 -8.23 18.12 -4.15
CA HIS A 3 -6.89 18.67 -3.92
C HIS A 3 -6.30 18.98 -5.30
N PRO A 4 -5.79 20.20 -5.56
CA PRO A 4 -5.02 20.48 -6.75
C PRO A 4 -3.52 20.31 -6.48
N GLN A 5 -2.93 19.46 -7.32
CA GLN A 5 -1.64 19.51 -8.02
C GLN A 5 -0.42 20.18 -7.39
N GLN A 6 0.66 19.38 -7.38
CA GLN A 6 2.06 19.67 -7.13
C GLN A 6 2.67 20.55 -8.24
N GLU A 7 3.41 21.59 -7.86
CA GLU A 7 4.44 22.19 -8.71
C GLU A 7 5.79 21.49 -8.47
N GLN A 8 6.36 20.94 -9.53
CA GLN A 8 7.73 20.44 -9.59
C GLN A 8 8.61 21.56 -10.15
N GLY A 9 9.58 22.04 -9.36
CA GLY A 9 10.67 22.90 -9.82
C GLY A 9 11.99 22.14 -9.75
N GLN A 10 12.55 21.80 -10.91
CA GLN A 10 13.83 21.11 -11.08
C GLN A 10 15.04 22.04 -10.82
N PRO A 11 16.21 21.53 -10.39
CA PRO A 11 17.44 22.31 -10.38
C PRO A 11 18.13 22.29 -11.76
N SER A 12 18.55 23.48 -12.18
CA SER A 12 19.10 23.84 -13.49
C SER A 12 20.45 23.16 -13.82
N CYS A 13 20.57 22.73 -15.07
CA CYS A 13 21.77 22.13 -15.65
C CYS A 13 22.88 23.15 -15.99
N ARG A 14 24.11 22.69 -15.75
CA ARG A 14 25.40 23.13 -16.29
C ARG A 14 25.36 23.63 -17.75
N GLN A 15 26.11 24.71 -18.01
CA GLN A 15 26.78 24.96 -19.29
C GLN A 15 28.23 25.43 -19.04
N ASN A 16 29.15 24.92 -19.86
CA ASN A 16 30.57 25.20 -19.87
C ASN A 16 30.91 26.32 -20.88
N THR A 17 31.99 27.05 -20.55
CA THR A 17 33.07 27.64 -21.39
C THR A 17 32.75 28.63 -22.51
N GLU A 18 33.31 29.83 -22.37
CA GLU A 18 34.15 30.61 -23.32
C GLU A 18 34.65 31.84 -22.53
N GLU A 19 35.91 31.87 -22.08
CA GLU A 19 37.08 32.48 -22.74
C GLU A 19 36.88 33.94 -23.16
N THR A 20 37.44 34.86 -22.37
CA THR A 20 38.04 36.10 -22.88
C THR A 20 39.30 36.43 -22.06
N ASP A 21 40.44 36.38 -22.74
CA ASP A 21 41.71 36.98 -22.38
C ASP A 21 41.58 38.46 -22.03
N THR A 22 42.20 38.89 -20.92
CA THR A 22 42.91 40.19 -20.87
C THR A 22 43.93 40.18 -19.73
N ASP A 23 45.14 39.76 -20.07
CA ASP A 23 46.43 40.44 -19.84
C ASP A 23 46.49 41.49 -18.70
N SER A 24 47.22 41.18 -17.62
CA SER A 24 48.21 42.08 -16.98
C SER A 24 48.83 41.44 -15.72
N ASP A 25 50.14 41.62 -15.61
CA ASP A 25 51.04 41.33 -14.48
C ASP A 25 51.52 39.88 -14.26
N GLU A 26 52.18 39.33 -15.30
CA GLU A 26 53.44 38.63 -15.07
C GLU A 26 54.54 39.65 -14.77
N SER A 27 55.07 39.69 -13.54
CA SER A 27 56.52 39.86 -13.29
C SER A 27 56.84 40.04 -11.79
N GLU A 28 56.83 38.96 -11.01
CA GLU A 28 57.60 38.99 -9.75
C GLU A 28 58.12 37.61 -9.29
N TYR A 29 58.68 36.83 -10.22
CA TYR A 29 59.48 35.65 -9.89
C TYR A 29 60.74 35.55 -10.75
N ASN A 30 61.53 36.62 -10.81
CA ASN A 30 62.93 36.56 -11.22
C ASN A 30 63.78 37.47 -10.33
N LYS A 31 63.91 37.08 -9.06
CA LYS A 31 65.06 37.51 -8.25
C LYS A 31 65.72 36.26 -7.71
N ALA A 32 66.55 35.65 -8.55
CA ALA A 32 67.53 34.67 -8.10
C ALA A 32 68.36 35.32 -7.00
N PRO A 33 68.41 34.77 -5.77
CA PRO A 33 69.49 35.09 -4.89
C PRO A 33 70.72 34.42 -5.51
N ASP A 34 71.67 35.21 -6.04
CA ASP A 34 73.02 34.79 -6.43
C ASP A 34 73.85 34.40 -5.17
N ALA A 35 73.25 33.61 -4.28
CA ALA A 35 73.93 32.93 -3.20
C ALA A 35 74.56 31.66 -3.79
N PRO A 36 75.85 31.38 -3.53
CA PRO A 36 76.47 30.15 -3.98
C PRO A 36 75.64 28.94 -3.53
N LEU A 37 75.47 27.95 -4.41
CA LEU A 37 74.89 26.64 -4.10
C LEU A 37 75.83 25.90 -3.13
N THR A 38 75.80 26.33 -1.87
CA THR A 38 76.51 25.66 -0.79
C THR A 38 75.69 24.45 -0.34
N PRO A 39 76.33 23.37 0.13
CA PRO A 39 75.64 22.22 0.73
C PRO A 39 74.62 22.61 1.80
N HIS A 40 74.88 23.71 2.52
CA HIS A 40 73.98 24.25 3.54
C HIS A 40 72.66 24.79 2.98
N ASN A 41 72.70 25.51 1.86
CA ASN A 41 71.51 26.04 1.21
C ASN A 41 70.62 24.92 0.65
N MET A 42 71.22 23.89 0.04
CA MET A 42 70.49 22.70 -0.41
C MET A 42 69.85 21.94 0.76
N GLN A 43 70.57 21.78 1.87
CA GLN A 43 70.03 21.13 3.06
C GLN A 43 68.85 21.91 3.66
N THR A 44 68.91 23.24 3.65
CA THR A 44 67.81 24.10 4.11
C THR A 44 66.58 24.00 3.19
N MET A 45 66.77 23.99 1.86
CA MET A 45 65.66 23.79 0.92
C MET A 45 65.01 22.41 1.07
N LEU A 46 65.80 21.35 1.21
CA LEU A 46 65.28 19.99 1.42
C LEU A 46 64.52 19.86 2.74
N ARG A 47 65.02 20.49 3.81
CA ARG A 47 64.30 20.54 5.10
C ARG A 47 62.96 21.26 4.94
N LYS A 48 62.94 22.42 4.28
CA LYS A 48 61.71 23.18 4.02
C LYS A 48 60.71 22.37 3.18
N ALA A 49 61.15 21.76 2.09
CA ALA A 49 60.29 20.91 1.26
C ALA A 49 59.73 19.72 2.05
N THR A 50 60.54 19.09 2.90
CA THR A 50 60.08 17.99 3.76
C THR A 50 59.05 18.46 4.80
N THR A 51 59.24 19.65 5.39
CA THR A 51 58.26 20.21 6.32
C THR A 51 56.96 20.60 5.62
N ASP A 52 57.04 21.16 4.41
CA ASP A 52 55.88 21.57 3.61
C ASP A 52 55.07 20.37 3.14
N ILE A 53 55.74 19.29 2.69
CA ILE A 53 55.06 18.03 2.34
C ILE A 53 54.39 17.43 3.57
N LYS A 54 55.07 17.42 4.73
CA LYS A 54 54.52 16.87 5.97
C LYS A 54 53.31 17.67 6.44
N SER A 55 53.35 19.00 6.39
CA SER A 55 52.24 19.87 6.80
C SER A 55 51.06 19.75 5.84
N HIS A 56 51.31 19.73 4.53
CA HIS A 56 50.27 19.56 3.52
C HIS A 56 49.60 18.19 3.64
N LEU A 57 50.37 17.12 3.82
CA LEU A 57 49.81 15.78 4.02
C LEU A 57 49.00 15.69 5.30
N ALA A 58 49.50 16.23 6.42
CA ALA A 58 48.75 16.28 7.67
C ALA A 58 47.42 17.04 7.50
N SER A 59 47.46 18.21 6.87
CA SER A 59 46.24 19.01 6.61
C SER A 59 45.23 18.29 5.72
N GLU A 60 45.69 17.62 4.66
CA GLU A 60 44.80 16.88 3.75
C GLU A 60 44.19 15.65 4.43
N LEU A 61 44.95 14.95 5.26
CA LEU A 61 44.44 13.84 6.08
C LEU A 61 43.42 14.33 7.10
N ASP A 62 43.68 15.43 7.80
CA ASP A 62 42.75 16.01 8.78
C ASP A 62 41.43 16.42 8.11
N LYS A 63 41.50 17.05 6.93
CA LYS A 63 40.30 17.40 6.14
C LYS A 63 39.48 16.16 5.77
N ARG A 64 40.14 15.11 5.27
CA ARG A 64 39.46 13.86 4.88
C ARG A 64 38.86 13.14 6.07
N LEU A 65 39.58 13.09 7.20
CA LEU A 65 39.08 12.50 8.43
C LEU A 65 37.88 13.28 9.00
N SER A 66 37.91 14.62 8.92
CA SER A 66 36.75 15.45 9.29
C SER A 66 35.55 15.15 8.40
N GLY A 67 35.74 15.09 7.08
CA GLY A 67 34.66 14.75 6.14
C GLY A 67 34.06 13.37 6.41
N ILE A 68 34.91 12.35 6.62
CA ILE A 68 34.45 11.00 6.99
C ILE A 68 33.66 11.01 8.30
N LYS A 69 34.10 11.79 9.29
CA LYS A 69 33.39 11.92 10.57
C LYS A 69 31.99 12.52 10.37
N GLU A 70 31.88 13.58 9.59
CA GLU A 70 30.59 14.23 9.26
C GLU A 70 29.66 13.26 8.51
N ASP A 71 30.19 12.50 7.56
CA ASP A 71 29.43 11.47 6.83
C ASP A 71 28.91 10.36 7.77
N ILE A 72 29.75 9.89 8.71
CA ILE A 72 29.36 8.88 9.71
C ILE A 72 28.25 9.42 10.62
N GLU A 73 28.36 10.67 11.08
CA GLU A 73 27.33 11.31 11.91
C GLU A 73 26.01 11.45 11.15
N SER A 74 26.07 11.86 9.88
CA SER A 74 24.91 11.95 8.98
C SER A 74 24.25 10.58 8.75
N LEU A 75 25.03 9.55 8.47
CA LEU A 75 24.53 8.17 8.30
C LEU A 75 23.92 7.63 9.59
N THR A 76 24.52 7.91 10.74
CA THR A 76 23.99 7.49 12.04
C THR A 76 22.64 8.14 12.31
N SER A 77 22.52 9.45 12.07
CA SER A 77 21.25 10.19 12.21
C SER A 77 20.15 9.63 11.30
N ARG A 78 20.48 9.40 10.02
CA ARG A 78 19.53 8.80 9.05
C ARG A 78 19.11 7.39 9.46
N THR A 79 20.04 6.58 9.95
CA THR A 79 19.77 5.21 10.41
C THR A 79 18.82 5.22 11.60
N ASN A 80 19.09 6.05 12.61
CA ASN A 80 18.21 6.18 13.78
C ASN A 80 16.79 6.61 13.40
N HIS A 81 16.67 7.56 12.46
CA HIS A 81 15.36 8.00 11.95
C HIS A 81 14.63 6.87 11.19
N MET A 82 15.34 6.10 10.38
CA MET A 82 14.77 4.94 9.69
C MET A 82 14.29 3.87 10.68
N GLU A 83 15.09 3.55 11.71
CA GLU A 83 14.73 2.59 12.75
C GLU A 83 13.46 3.03 13.51
N ALA A 84 13.37 4.32 13.86
CA ALA A 84 12.19 4.88 14.52
C ALA A 84 10.93 4.72 13.64
N ARG A 85 11.02 5.04 12.35
CA ARG A 85 9.92 4.88 11.40
C ARG A 85 9.53 3.41 11.20
N ILE A 86 10.50 2.50 11.12
CA ILE A 86 10.22 1.06 11.00
C ILE A 86 9.48 0.56 12.23
N LYS A 87 9.89 1.00 13.43
CA LYS A 87 9.20 0.65 14.67
C LYS A 87 7.76 1.13 14.68
N GLU A 88 7.51 2.39 14.32
CA GLU A 88 6.17 2.95 14.21
C GLU A 88 5.29 2.19 13.22
N LEU A 89 5.81 1.92 12.01
CA LEU A 89 5.11 1.15 10.98
C LEU A 89 4.79 -0.27 11.45
N THR A 90 5.71 -0.92 12.15
CA THR A 90 5.51 -2.28 12.67
C THR A 90 4.39 -2.28 13.72
N THR A 91 4.39 -1.31 14.64
CA THR A 91 3.33 -1.18 15.66
C THR A 91 1.98 -0.89 15.02
N SER A 92 1.90 0.04 14.07
CA SER A 92 0.66 0.36 13.35
C SER A 92 0.14 -0.84 12.55
N SER A 93 1.03 -1.55 11.84
CA SER A 93 0.68 -2.75 11.08
C SER A 93 0.13 -3.86 11.98
N GLN A 94 0.72 -4.07 13.16
CA GLN A 94 0.22 -5.03 14.13
C GLN A 94 -1.17 -4.65 14.65
N ALA A 95 -1.41 -3.37 14.98
CA ALA A 95 -2.72 -2.90 15.40
C ALA A 95 -3.78 -3.12 14.31
N HIS A 96 -3.48 -2.77 13.06
CA HIS A 96 -4.40 -3.00 11.93
C HIS A 96 -4.67 -4.49 11.69
N SER A 97 -3.67 -5.36 11.86
CA SER A 97 -3.88 -6.80 11.76
C SER A 97 -4.84 -7.31 12.85
N GLN A 98 -4.72 -6.81 14.08
CA GLN A 98 -5.62 -7.17 15.17
C GLN A 98 -7.05 -6.68 14.92
N ASP A 99 -7.21 -5.42 14.50
CA ASP A 99 -8.52 -4.86 14.15
C ASP A 99 -9.18 -5.64 13.02
N SER A 100 -8.41 -6.01 11.98
CA SER A 100 -8.93 -6.81 10.86
C SER A 100 -9.44 -8.17 11.32
N THR A 101 -8.69 -8.87 12.19
CA THR A 101 -9.12 -10.17 12.74
C THR A 101 -10.38 -10.04 13.58
N TYR A 102 -10.48 -9.00 14.41
CA TYR A 102 -11.65 -8.72 15.22
C TYR A 102 -12.89 -8.42 14.36
N LEU A 103 -12.74 -7.58 13.33
CA LEU A 103 -13.82 -7.25 12.41
C LEU A 103 -14.29 -8.47 11.62
N HIS A 104 -13.37 -9.33 11.20
CA HIS A 104 -13.71 -10.57 10.50
C HIS A 104 -14.57 -11.50 11.37
N ALA A 105 -14.15 -11.73 12.62
CA ALA A 105 -14.94 -12.53 13.57
C ALA A 105 -16.33 -11.92 13.84
N LYS A 106 -16.43 -10.60 13.87
CA LYS A 106 -17.71 -9.91 14.04
C LYS A 106 -18.62 -10.07 12.82
N ILE A 107 -18.05 -10.03 11.61
CA ILE A 107 -18.80 -10.29 10.37
C ILE A 107 -19.34 -11.72 10.37
N GLU A 108 -18.50 -12.71 10.67
CA GLU A 108 -18.90 -14.12 10.73
C GLU A 108 -20.06 -14.35 11.73
N ALA A 109 -19.95 -13.78 12.94
CA ALA A 109 -21.03 -13.87 13.93
C ALA A 109 -22.34 -13.18 13.48
N MET A 110 -22.24 -12.08 12.73
CA MET A 110 -23.42 -11.44 12.15
C MET A 110 -24.03 -12.25 11.02
N GLU A 111 -23.20 -12.89 10.18
CA GLU A 111 -23.66 -13.78 9.11
C GLU A 111 -24.40 -15.00 9.68
N GLU A 112 -23.88 -15.64 10.72
CA GLU A 112 -24.55 -16.75 11.42
C GLU A 112 -25.90 -16.31 12.01
N SER A 113 -25.94 -15.14 12.63
CA SER A 113 -27.18 -14.58 13.19
C SER A 113 -28.21 -14.26 12.10
N LEU A 114 -27.77 -13.71 10.96
CA LEU A 114 -28.65 -13.47 9.81
C LEU A 114 -29.16 -14.78 9.21
N GLU A 115 -28.33 -15.81 9.15
CA GLU A 115 -28.74 -17.13 8.69
C GLU A 115 -29.79 -17.75 9.61
N ASP A 116 -29.60 -17.73 10.94
CA ASP A 116 -30.59 -18.21 11.91
C ASP A 116 -31.91 -17.43 11.80
N LEU A 117 -31.86 -16.10 11.72
CA LEU A 117 -33.04 -15.27 11.55
C LEU A 117 -33.78 -15.58 10.24
N ASN A 118 -33.04 -15.76 9.15
CA ASN A 118 -33.63 -16.13 7.86
C ASN A 118 -34.28 -17.52 7.92
N ASN A 119 -33.61 -18.50 8.51
CA ASN A 119 -34.13 -19.85 8.69
C ASN A 119 -35.39 -19.86 9.56
N ARG A 120 -35.42 -19.09 10.65
CA ARG A 120 -36.62 -18.95 11.50
C ARG A 120 -37.75 -18.25 10.78
N SER A 121 -37.46 -17.20 10.03
CA SER A 121 -38.44 -16.45 9.23
C SER A 121 -39.06 -17.32 8.15
N GLN A 122 -38.28 -18.21 7.54
CA GLN A 122 -38.73 -19.09 6.45
C GLN A 122 -39.18 -20.49 6.91
N ARG A 123 -39.09 -20.82 8.20
CA ARG A 123 -39.39 -22.17 8.72
C ARG A 123 -40.77 -22.70 8.35
N ASN A 124 -41.75 -21.81 8.22
CA ASN A 124 -43.13 -22.15 7.88
C ASN A 124 -43.45 -21.97 6.39
N ASN A 125 -42.45 -21.66 5.56
CA ASN A 125 -42.62 -21.46 4.13
C ASN A 125 -42.22 -22.74 3.39
N ILE A 126 -43.13 -23.27 2.58
CA ILE A 126 -42.87 -24.45 1.74
C ILE A 126 -42.75 -24.02 0.28
N GLN A 127 -41.65 -24.37 -0.37
CA GLN A 127 -41.46 -24.12 -1.80
C GLN A 127 -41.90 -25.33 -2.63
N ILE A 128 -43.00 -25.17 -3.38
CA ILE A 128 -43.53 -26.22 -4.27
C ILE A 128 -43.09 -25.94 -5.70
N ARG A 129 -42.49 -26.94 -6.35
CA ARG A 129 -42.01 -26.88 -7.75
C ARG A 129 -42.85 -27.79 -8.64
N GLY A 130 -42.90 -27.50 -9.94
CA GLY A 130 -43.64 -28.30 -10.93
C GLY A 130 -45.13 -27.98 -11.05
N LEU A 131 -45.63 -26.91 -10.43
CA LEU A 131 -47.00 -26.44 -10.63
C LEU A 131 -47.15 -25.75 -12.00
N PRO A 132 -48.12 -26.15 -12.85
CA PRO A 132 -48.36 -25.52 -14.13
C PRO A 132 -48.59 -24.01 -14.01
N GLU A 133 -48.02 -23.23 -14.92
CA GLU A 133 -48.16 -21.76 -14.94
C GLU A 133 -49.58 -21.29 -15.28
N ALA A 134 -50.36 -22.12 -15.98
CA ALA A 134 -51.75 -21.84 -16.34
C ALA A 134 -52.69 -21.65 -15.13
N VAL A 135 -52.27 -22.08 -13.93
CA VAL A 135 -53.04 -21.86 -12.69
C VAL A 135 -52.90 -20.40 -12.26
N THR A 136 -54.01 -19.67 -12.31
CA THR A 136 -54.12 -18.28 -11.85
C THR A 136 -53.90 -18.17 -10.34
N MET A 137 -53.52 -16.98 -9.87
CA MET A 137 -53.27 -16.74 -8.44
C MET A 137 -54.52 -16.98 -7.58
N GLU A 138 -55.71 -16.69 -8.11
CA GLU A 138 -56.99 -16.97 -7.45
C GLU A 138 -57.26 -18.48 -7.30
N GLY A 139 -56.87 -19.29 -8.29
CA GLY A 139 -57.00 -20.75 -8.23
C GLY A 139 -55.91 -21.47 -7.43
N LEU A 140 -54.81 -20.79 -7.13
CA LEU A 140 -53.62 -21.40 -6.50
C LEU A 140 -53.94 -22.02 -5.13
N HIS A 141 -54.76 -21.34 -4.30
CA HIS A 141 -55.16 -21.87 -3.00
C HIS A 141 -55.93 -23.18 -3.11
N ASN A 142 -56.80 -23.32 -4.11
CA ASN A 142 -57.61 -24.53 -4.31
C ASN A 142 -56.74 -25.70 -4.78
N VAL A 143 -55.82 -25.45 -5.70
CA VAL A 143 -54.85 -26.46 -6.16
C VAL A 143 -53.97 -26.93 -5.02
N LEU A 144 -53.47 -26.02 -4.19
CA LEU A 144 -52.66 -26.36 -3.02
C LEU A 144 -53.44 -27.19 -2.00
N LYS A 145 -54.67 -26.80 -1.67
CA LYS A 145 -55.52 -27.60 -0.76
C LYS A 145 -55.79 -29.00 -1.30
N GLY A 146 -56.06 -29.12 -2.60
CA GLY A 146 -56.24 -30.42 -3.26
C GLY A 146 -54.97 -31.29 -3.20
N LEU A 147 -53.81 -30.68 -3.46
CA LEU A 147 -52.51 -31.35 -3.37
C LEU A 147 -52.19 -31.82 -1.96
N PHE A 148 -52.39 -30.98 -0.94
CA PHE A 148 -52.14 -31.38 0.44
C PHE A 148 -53.11 -32.47 0.89
N LYS A 149 -54.38 -32.43 0.49
CA LYS A 149 -55.36 -33.47 0.81
C LYS A 149 -55.04 -34.82 0.16
N SER A 150 -54.44 -34.82 -1.04
CA SER A 150 -54.03 -36.07 -1.68
C SER A 150 -52.79 -36.69 -1.03
N ILE A 151 -51.86 -35.87 -0.52
CA ILE A 151 -50.64 -36.34 0.14
C ILE A 151 -50.90 -36.69 1.61
N LEU A 152 -51.75 -35.93 2.30
CA LEU A 152 -52.09 -36.05 3.72
C LEU A 152 -53.61 -36.28 3.87
N PRO A 153 -54.12 -37.47 3.54
CA PRO A 153 -55.56 -37.75 3.55
C PRO A 153 -56.18 -37.73 4.96
N GLU A 154 -55.37 -37.97 6.00
CA GLU A 154 -55.81 -37.95 7.41
C GLU A 154 -55.80 -36.53 8.04
N ALA A 155 -55.13 -35.56 7.41
CA ALA A 155 -55.11 -34.19 7.92
C ALA A 155 -56.46 -33.51 7.67
N SER A 156 -57.06 -32.93 8.71
CA SER A 156 -58.33 -32.24 8.55
C SER A 156 -58.11 -30.91 7.82
N ALA A 157 -59.14 -30.41 7.13
CA ALA A 157 -59.06 -29.12 6.43
C ALA A 157 -58.84 -27.93 7.39
N GLN A 158 -59.07 -28.12 8.69
CA GLN A 158 -58.82 -27.13 9.75
C GLN A 158 -57.35 -27.10 10.17
N ASP A 159 -56.60 -28.18 9.94
CA ASP A 159 -55.18 -28.30 10.29
C ASP A 159 -54.28 -27.61 9.23
N LEU A 160 -54.77 -27.44 8.00
CA LEU A 160 -54.03 -26.83 6.89
C LEU A 160 -54.32 -25.31 6.79
N LEU A 161 -53.81 -24.55 7.76
CA LEU A 161 -53.88 -23.09 7.76
C LEU A 161 -52.82 -22.47 6.82
N LEU A 162 -53.23 -22.15 5.60
CA LEU A 162 -52.38 -21.44 4.64
C LEU A 162 -52.54 -19.92 4.81
N TYR A 163 -51.53 -19.25 5.35
CA TYR A 163 -51.57 -17.79 5.55
C TYR A 163 -51.39 -17.00 4.24
N ARG A 164 -50.45 -17.43 3.40
CA ARG A 164 -50.13 -16.76 2.13
C ARG A 164 -49.63 -17.77 1.11
N ALA A 165 -50.14 -17.69 -0.11
CA ALA A 165 -49.60 -18.40 -1.26
C ALA A 165 -49.27 -17.41 -2.37
N HIS A 166 -48.08 -17.53 -2.95
CA HIS A 166 -47.67 -16.73 -4.09
C HIS A 166 -46.66 -17.51 -4.92
N ARG A 167 -46.57 -17.18 -6.20
CA ARG A 167 -45.48 -17.64 -7.04
C ARG A 167 -44.22 -16.85 -6.68
N ALA A 168 -43.08 -17.53 -6.56
CA ALA A 168 -41.81 -16.85 -6.43
C ALA A 168 -41.59 -15.96 -7.66
N LEU A 169 -41.22 -14.70 -7.44
CA LEU A 169 -40.83 -13.79 -8.51
C LEU A 169 -39.55 -14.33 -9.14
N ARG A 170 -39.69 -15.05 -10.25
CA ARG A 170 -38.56 -15.32 -11.13
C ARG A 170 -38.33 -14.08 -11.99
N PRO A 171 -37.06 -13.72 -12.29
CA PRO A 171 -36.80 -12.94 -13.49
C PRO A 171 -37.50 -13.67 -14.63
N GLN A 172 -38.40 -13.00 -15.36
CA GLN A 172 -39.05 -13.59 -16.53
C GLN A 172 -37.93 -14.02 -17.49
N GLY A 173 -37.68 -15.32 -17.56
CA GLY A 173 -36.74 -15.89 -18.49
C GLY A 173 -37.28 -15.66 -19.89
N HIS A 174 -36.67 -14.75 -20.63
CA HIS A 174 -36.70 -14.81 -22.08
C HIS A 174 -36.11 -16.16 -22.50
N ASN A 175 -36.98 -17.14 -22.82
CA ASN A 175 -36.68 -18.39 -23.55
C ASN A 175 -35.32 -19.07 -23.27
N GLY A 176 -34.88 -19.12 -22.02
CA GLY A 176 -33.64 -19.79 -21.61
C GLY A 176 -33.93 -21.08 -20.85
N PRO A 177 -33.16 -22.16 -21.06
CA PRO A 177 -33.36 -23.39 -20.30
C PRO A 177 -33.13 -23.14 -18.80
N PRO A 178 -33.81 -23.87 -17.92
CA PRO A 178 -33.73 -23.67 -16.48
C PRO A 178 -32.28 -23.85 -16.01
N ALA A 179 -31.81 -22.94 -15.14
CA ALA A 179 -30.49 -22.98 -14.54
C ALA A 179 -30.37 -24.19 -13.58
N PHE A 180 -30.12 -25.36 -14.15
CA PHE A 180 -29.65 -26.56 -13.46
C PHE A 180 -28.50 -27.15 -14.26
N LEU A 181 -27.49 -27.66 -13.53
CA LEU A 181 -26.19 -28.18 -13.97
C LEU A 181 -25.09 -27.11 -14.16
N ARG A 182 -24.62 -26.55 -13.04
CA ARG A 182 -23.16 -26.40 -12.86
C ARG A 182 -22.72 -27.54 -11.96
N ASN A 183 -22.12 -28.56 -12.58
CA ASN A 183 -21.31 -29.56 -11.89
C ASN A 183 -20.07 -28.89 -11.31
#